data_AF-A0A1L8MNG4-F1
#
_entry.id   AF-A0A1L8MNG4-F1
#
_cell.length_a   1.000
_cell.length_b   1.000
_cell.length_c   1.000
_cell.angle_alpha   90.00
_cell.angle_beta   90.00
_cell.angle_gamma   90.00
#
_symmetry.space_group_name_H-M   'P 1'
#
loop_
_entity.id
_entity.type
_entity.pdbx_description
1 polymer ?
#
loop_
_entity_poly.entity_id
_entity_poly.type
_entity_poly.pdbx_seq_one_letter_code
_entity_poly.pdbx_strand_id
1 'polypeptide(L)'
;MTYKGYLIDLDGTIYKGKERIPAGQRFIQRLQEQNVPYLLVTNNTTRTPEMVQDMLSSQFDIETPLATIYTATMATVDYMNDMNRGKTAYVIGETGLKSAIAQAGYQEDTENPAYVVVGLDTQLTYEMLSVATLAIAKGALFIGTNPDLNIPTERGLMPGAGSLVALLESATRVKPVFIGKPNAIIMNKALEILGVKRSEAIMVGDNYLTDIMAGIQNDVATLLVTTGFTKPEEVPSLPVQPDYVMASLDEWEL
;
A
#
# COMPACT_ATOMS: atom_id res chain seq x y z
N MET A 1 11.71 18.93 -16.39
CA MET A 1 11.24 17.72 -17.11
C MET A 1 9.84 17.47 -16.62
N THR A 2 8.91 17.20 -17.54
CA THR A 2 7.50 16.92 -17.22
C THR A 2 7.33 15.41 -17.08
N TYR A 3 6.85 14.93 -15.93
CA TYR A 3 6.57 13.50 -15.71
C TYR A 3 5.30 13.09 -16.47
N LYS A 4 5.27 11.87 -16.99
CA LYS A 4 4.16 11.35 -17.80
C LYS A 4 3.17 10.50 -17.02
N GLY A 5 3.47 10.17 -15.77
CA GLY A 5 2.57 9.39 -14.93
C GLY A 5 2.88 9.54 -13.45
N TYR A 6 1.84 9.46 -12.63
CA TYR A 6 1.94 9.69 -11.19
C TYR A 6 1.48 8.46 -10.40
N LEU A 7 2.32 7.98 -9.50
CA LEU A 7 1.92 7.04 -8.45
C LEU A 7 1.72 7.85 -7.18
N ILE A 8 0.53 7.78 -6.56
CA ILE A 8 0.14 8.73 -5.53
C ILE A 8 -0.36 7.97 -4.30
N ASP A 9 0.21 8.24 -3.13
CA ASP A 9 -0.36 7.77 -1.87
C ASP A 9 -1.70 8.48 -1.55
N LEU A 10 -2.46 7.93 -0.61
CA LEU A 10 -3.78 8.43 -0.24
C LEU A 10 -3.79 9.18 1.10
N ASP A 11 -3.57 8.48 2.20
CA ASP A 11 -3.79 9.01 3.56
C ASP A 11 -2.53 9.69 4.09
N GLY A 12 -2.62 11.01 4.26
CA GLY A 12 -1.52 11.93 4.53
C GLY A 12 -1.16 12.79 3.33
N THR A 13 -1.54 12.38 2.11
CA THR A 13 -1.21 13.04 0.83
C THR A 13 -2.43 13.69 0.17
N ILE A 14 -3.50 12.92 -0.03
CA ILE A 14 -4.73 13.37 -0.70
C ILE A 14 -5.83 13.75 0.30
N TYR A 15 -5.87 13.06 1.44
CA TYR A 15 -6.67 13.40 2.60
C TYR A 15 -5.87 13.05 3.88
N LYS A 16 -6.38 13.31 5.08
CA LYS A 16 -5.72 12.93 6.33
C LYS A 16 -6.72 12.42 7.37
N GLY A 17 -6.82 11.09 7.52
CA GLY A 17 -7.82 10.46 8.37
C GLY A 17 -9.25 10.85 7.93
N LYS A 18 -9.88 11.75 8.69
CA LYS A 18 -11.21 12.32 8.36
C LYS A 18 -11.13 13.75 7.81
N GLU A 19 -9.95 14.36 7.85
CA GLU A 19 -9.73 15.73 7.41
C GLU A 19 -9.40 15.77 5.92
N ARG A 20 -9.91 16.81 5.24
CA ARG A 20 -9.60 17.06 3.84
C ARG A 20 -8.22 17.68 3.71
N ILE A 21 -7.49 17.34 2.65
CA ILE A 21 -6.35 18.11 2.15
C ILE A 21 -6.80 18.77 0.84
N PRO A 22 -7.26 20.03 0.85
CA PRO A 22 -7.82 20.67 -0.35
C PRO A 22 -6.85 20.70 -1.55
N ALA A 23 -5.55 20.80 -1.29
CA ALA A 23 -4.52 20.72 -2.33
C ALA A 23 -4.45 19.34 -2.98
N GLY A 24 -4.73 18.26 -2.23
CA GLY A 24 -4.80 16.89 -2.74
C GLY A 24 -5.95 16.71 -3.72
N GLN A 25 -7.14 17.22 -3.39
CA GLN A 25 -8.27 17.26 -4.31
C GLN A 25 -7.92 17.99 -5.61
N ARG A 26 -7.39 19.22 -5.51
CA ARG A 26 -6.99 20.01 -6.68
C ARG A 26 -5.89 19.35 -7.49
N PHE A 27 -4.98 18.61 -6.85
CA PHE A 27 -3.93 17.88 -7.54
C PHE A 27 -4.50 16.81 -8.47
N ILE A 28 -5.44 15.98 -7.98
CA ILE A 28 -6.13 14.98 -8.80
C ILE A 28 -6.92 15.65 -9.92
N GLN A 29 -7.64 16.74 -9.63
CA GLN A 29 -8.39 17.49 -10.64
C GLN A 29 -7.48 18.00 -11.77
N ARG A 30 -6.32 18.60 -11.43
CA ARG A 30 -5.38 19.10 -12.45
C ARG A 30 -4.80 17.97 -13.32
N LEU A 31 -4.51 16.80 -12.72
CA LEU A 31 -4.07 15.62 -13.49
C LEU A 31 -5.14 15.20 -14.50
N GLN A 32 -6.42 15.17 -14.07
CA GLN A 32 -7.54 14.83 -14.94
C GLN A 32 -7.76 15.86 -16.06
N GLU A 33 -7.75 17.15 -15.74
CA GLU A 33 -7.91 18.25 -16.70
C GLU A 33 -6.83 18.22 -17.80
N GLN A 34 -5.61 17.83 -17.44
CA GLN A 34 -4.49 17.72 -18.36
C GLN A 34 -4.34 16.33 -19.00
N ASN A 35 -5.23 15.39 -18.68
CA ASN A 35 -5.18 13.99 -19.13
C ASN A 35 -3.84 13.29 -18.81
N VAL A 36 -3.26 13.60 -17.65
CA VAL A 36 -2.05 12.96 -17.17
C VAL A 36 -2.42 11.67 -16.42
N PRO A 37 -1.91 10.49 -16.85
CA PRO A 37 -2.15 9.23 -16.16
C PRO A 37 -1.72 9.26 -14.69
N TYR A 38 -2.54 8.70 -13.81
CA TYR A 38 -2.17 8.49 -12.42
C TYR A 38 -2.77 7.20 -11.85
N LEU A 39 -2.13 6.71 -10.78
CA LEU A 39 -2.58 5.58 -10.00
C LEU A 39 -2.47 5.93 -8.50
N LEU A 40 -3.57 5.75 -7.78
CA LEU A 40 -3.66 5.87 -6.34
C LEU A 40 -3.19 4.54 -5.72
N VAL A 41 -2.01 4.55 -5.09
CA VAL A 41 -1.33 3.36 -4.58
C VAL A 41 -1.33 3.37 -3.06
N THR A 42 -2.05 2.45 -2.43
CA THR A 42 -2.18 2.40 -0.95
C THR A 42 -1.80 1.05 -0.35
N ASN A 43 -1.12 1.08 0.80
CA ASN A 43 -0.83 -0.11 1.62
C ASN A 43 -2.05 -0.60 2.43
N ASN A 44 -3.16 0.14 2.46
CA ASN A 44 -4.32 -0.23 3.24
C ASN A 44 -5.02 -1.46 2.64
N THR A 45 -5.11 -2.54 3.42
CA THR A 45 -5.76 -3.80 3.02
C THR A 45 -7.15 -4.02 3.61
N THR A 46 -7.70 -3.02 4.31
CA THR A 46 -8.98 -3.14 5.01
C THR A 46 -10.19 -2.82 4.12
N ARG A 47 -9.98 -2.11 3.01
CA ARG A 47 -11.03 -1.62 2.10
C ARG A 47 -10.89 -2.22 0.70
N THR A 48 -12.01 -2.46 0.04
CA THR A 48 -12.02 -2.78 -1.40
C THR A 48 -11.77 -1.51 -2.23
N PRO A 49 -11.37 -1.63 -3.50
CA PRO A 49 -11.21 -0.47 -4.38
C PRO A 49 -12.48 0.38 -4.50
N GLU A 50 -13.66 -0.24 -4.51
CA GLU A 50 -14.95 0.44 -4.53
C GLU A 50 -15.18 1.23 -3.23
N MET A 51 -14.87 0.63 -2.08
CA MET A 51 -14.96 1.34 -0.79
C MET A 51 -13.97 2.51 -0.70
N VAL A 52 -12.83 2.44 -1.39
CA VAL A 52 -11.89 3.55 -1.49
C VAL A 52 -12.45 4.64 -2.40
N GLN A 53 -12.98 4.27 -3.57
CA GLN A 53 -13.60 5.20 -4.52
C GLN A 53 -14.77 5.96 -3.89
N ASP A 54 -15.71 5.24 -3.27
CA ASP A 54 -16.88 5.80 -2.60
C ASP A 54 -16.48 6.77 -1.48
N MET A 55 -15.42 6.43 -0.73
CA MET A 55 -14.90 7.29 0.33
C MET A 55 -14.28 8.57 -0.24
N LEU A 56 -13.48 8.47 -1.30
CA LEU A 56 -12.87 9.63 -1.97
C LEU A 56 -13.94 10.60 -2.50
N SER A 57 -14.98 10.07 -3.14
CA SER A 57 -16.11 10.87 -3.63
C SER A 57 -16.91 11.49 -2.47
N SER A 58 -17.44 10.67 -1.57
CA SER A 58 -18.42 11.11 -0.56
C SER A 58 -17.86 11.96 0.58
N GLN A 59 -16.56 11.83 0.90
CA GLN A 59 -15.96 12.51 2.06
C GLN A 59 -14.97 13.60 1.66
N PHE A 60 -14.31 13.44 0.51
CA PHE A 60 -13.18 14.28 0.11
C PHE A 60 -13.42 15.06 -1.19
N ASP A 61 -14.58 14.91 -1.83
CA ASP A 61 -14.95 15.53 -3.10
C ASP A 61 -13.96 15.20 -4.23
N ILE A 62 -13.48 13.95 -4.26
CA ILE A 62 -12.52 13.44 -5.24
C ILE A 62 -13.19 12.35 -6.06
N GLU A 63 -13.55 12.70 -7.28
CA GLU A 63 -14.04 11.75 -8.27
C GLU A 63 -12.85 11.13 -8.99
N THR A 64 -12.77 9.81 -9.04
CA THR A 64 -11.70 9.09 -9.73
C THR A 64 -12.23 7.77 -10.31
N PRO A 65 -11.77 7.32 -11.49
CA PRO A 65 -12.16 6.01 -12.02
C PRO A 65 -11.66 4.88 -11.12
N LEU A 66 -12.45 3.80 -10.96
CA LEU A 66 -12.06 2.64 -10.15
C LEU A 66 -10.71 2.04 -10.58
N ALA A 67 -10.44 2.05 -11.89
CA ALA A 67 -9.18 1.56 -12.47
C ALA A 67 -7.93 2.34 -12.03
N THR A 68 -8.10 3.52 -11.43
CA THR A 68 -6.99 4.32 -10.89
C THR A 68 -6.60 3.90 -9.47
N ILE A 69 -7.32 2.98 -8.82
CA ILE A 69 -7.05 2.57 -7.44
C ILE A 69 -6.33 1.23 -7.45
N TYR A 70 -5.16 1.19 -6.81
CA TYR A 70 -4.36 -0.02 -6.67
C TYR A 70 -3.90 -0.22 -5.23
N THR A 71 -4.37 -1.30 -4.60
CA THR A 71 -4.13 -1.56 -3.17
C THR A 71 -3.11 -2.68 -2.99
N ALA A 72 -2.47 -2.73 -1.81
CA ALA A 72 -1.64 -3.87 -1.43
C ALA A 72 -2.41 -5.20 -1.45
N THR A 73 -3.72 -5.20 -1.23
CA THR A 73 -4.58 -6.38 -1.40
C THR A 73 -4.58 -6.86 -2.86
N MET A 74 -4.78 -5.96 -3.82
CA MET A 74 -4.76 -6.31 -5.25
C MET A 74 -3.38 -6.85 -5.66
N ALA A 75 -2.32 -6.14 -5.28
CA ALA A 75 -0.95 -6.58 -5.54
C ALA A 75 -0.61 -7.94 -4.90
N THR A 76 -1.19 -8.24 -3.74
CA THR A 76 -1.01 -9.54 -3.07
C THR A 76 -1.66 -10.64 -3.89
N VAL A 77 -2.89 -10.43 -4.36
CA VAL A 77 -3.60 -11.38 -5.22
C VAL A 77 -2.87 -11.59 -6.55
N ASP A 78 -2.41 -10.51 -7.19
CA ASP A 78 -1.65 -10.57 -8.44
C ASP A 78 -0.36 -11.38 -8.25
N TYR A 79 0.39 -11.11 -7.18
CA TYR A 79 1.59 -11.86 -6.85
C TYR A 79 1.31 -13.35 -6.59
N MET A 80 0.25 -13.67 -5.86
CA MET A 80 -0.15 -15.06 -5.63
C MET A 80 -0.47 -15.77 -6.95
N ASN A 81 -1.18 -15.10 -7.87
CA ASN A 81 -1.51 -15.62 -9.19
C ASN A 81 -0.25 -15.87 -10.03
N ASP A 82 0.69 -14.93 -10.04
CA ASP A 82 1.96 -15.05 -10.77
C ASP A 82 2.82 -16.22 -10.23
N MET A 83 2.84 -16.41 -8.91
CA MET A 83 3.60 -17.49 -8.26
C MET A 83 3.01 -18.88 -8.49
N ASN A 84 1.70 -18.98 -8.77
CA ASN A 84 0.99 -20.19 -9.17
C ASN A 84 1.34 -21.47 -8.35
N ARG A 85 1.33 -21.38 -7.01
CA ARG A 85 1.67 -22.48 -6.09
C ARG A 85 0.47 -23.34 -5.65
N GLY A 86 -0.72 -23.01 -6.12
CA GLY A 86 -1.99 -23.64 -5.74
C GLY A 86 -3.09 -22.60 -5.50
N LYS A 87 -4.32 -23.05 -5.28
CA LYS A 87 -5.48 -22.20 -5.00
C LYS A 87 -5.99 -22.39 -3.58
N THR A 88 -5.08 -22.53 -2.61
CA THR A 88 -5.40 -22.60 -1.18
C THR A 88 -4.59 -21.58 -0.40
N ALA A 89 -5.21 -20.93 0.59
CA ALA A 89 -4.56 -19.91 1.41
C ALA A 89 -5.11 -19.93 2.85
N TYR A 90 -4.26 -19.60 3.81
CA TYR A 90 -4.67 -19.18 5.15
C TYR A 90 -4.42 -17.68 5.31
N VAL A 91 -5.45 -16.93 5.69
CA VAL A 91 -5.42 -15.45 5.67
C VAL A 91 -5.71 -14.89 7.05
N ILE A 92 -4.74 -14.16 7.60
CA ILE A 92 -4.93 -13.27 8.76
C ILE A 92 -5.13 -11.86 8.21
N GLY A 93 -6.26 -11.24 8.52
CA GLY A 93 -6.56 -9.90 8.02
C GLY A 93 -8.05 -9.54 8.06
N GLU A 94 -8.32 -8.25 7.85
CA GLU A 94 -9.68 -7.71 7.73
C GLU A 94 -10.45 -8.27 6.51
N THR A 95 -11.77 -8.03 6.51
CA THR A 95 -12.71 -8.51 5.49
C THR A 95 -12.29 -8.15 4.06
N GLY A 96 -11.73 -6.95 3.83
CA GLY A 96 -11.28 -6.52 2.51
C GLY A 96 -10.19 -7.40 1.89
N LEU A 97 -9.27 -7.91 2.71
CA LEU A 97 -8.22 -8.83 2.26
C LEU A 97 -8.79 -10.24 2.02
N LYS A 98 -9.55 -10.76 2.99
CA LYS A 98 -10.15 -12.10 2.92
C LYS A 98 -11.09 -12.24 1.72
N SER A 99 -11.95 -11.26 1.48
CA SER A 99 -12.90 -11.29 0.36
C SER A 99 -12.20 -11.25 -1.00
N ALA A 100 -11.18 -10.41 -1.17
CA ALA A 100 -10.43 -10.32 -2.42
C ALA A 100 -9.69 -11.62 -2.76
N ILE A 101 -9.05 -12.25 -1.76
CA ILE A 101 -8.37 -13.53 -1.94
C ILE A 101 -9.38 -14.64 -2.30
N ALA A 102 -10.53 -14.68 -1.63
CA ALA A 102 -11.59 -15.64 -1.95
C ALA A 102 -12.16 -15.43 -3.36
N GLN A 103 -12.42 -14.18 -3.77
CA GLN A 103 -12.91 -13.82 -5.10
C GLN A 103 -11.91 -14.19 -6.21
N ALA A 104 -10.61 -14.17 -5.93
CA ALA A 104 -9.56 -14.65 -6.83
C ALA A 104 -9.46 -16.19 -6.92
N GLY A 105 -10.38 -16.91 -6.27
CA GLY A 105 -10.53 -18.36 -6.33
C GLY A 105 -9.66 -19.14 -5.34
N TYR A 106 -9.06 -18.48 -4.36
CA TYR A 106 -8.31 -19.18 -3.30
C TYR A 106 -9.28 -19.68 -2.23
N GLN A 107 -9.20 -20.97 -1.92
CA GLN A 107 -9.98 -21.61 -0.86
C GLN A 107 -9.22 -21.56 0.47
N GLU A 108 -9.96 -21.44 1.56
CA GLU A 108 -9.35 -21.51 2.89
C GLU A 108 -8.83 -22.92 3.17
N ASP A 109 -7.58 -23.02 3.63
CA ASP A 109 -6.98 -24.25 4.12
C ASP A 109 -6.15 -23.92 5.37
N THR A 110 -6.53 -24.47 6.51
CA THR A 110 -5.87 -24.24 7.80
C THR A 110 -4.77 -25.24 8.10
N GLU A 111 -4.66 -26.32 7.31
CA GLU A 111 -3.72 -27.40 7.58
C GLU A 111 -2.51 -27.35 6.66
N ASN A 112 -2.71 -27.23 5.34
CA ASN A 112 -1.66 -27.30 4.32
C ASN A 112 -1.87 -26.28 3.17
N PRO A 113 -2.11 -24.99 3.47
CA PRO A 113 -2.32 -24.00 2.43
C PRO A 113 -1.07 -23.79 1.58
N ALA A 114 -1.25 -23.44 0.31
CA ALA A 114 -0.15 -23.02 -0.56
C ALA A 114 0.44 -21.67 -0.10
N TYR A 115 -0.39 -20.80 0.48
CA TYR A 115 -0.02 -19.45 0.91
C TYR A 115 -0.48 -19.16 2.34
N VAL A 116 0.35 -18.49 3.12
CA VAL A 116 -0.07 -17.82 4.36
C VAL A 116 0.07 -16.33 4.14
N VAL A 117 -1.06 -15.62 4.15
CA VAL A 117 -1.13 -14.18 3.87
C VAL A 117 -1.51 -13.45 5.16
N VAL A 118 -0.70 -12.47 5.53
CA VAL A 118 -0.85 -11.74 6.80
C VAL A 118 -0.91 -10.24 6.52
N GLY A 119 -2.07 -9.66 6.80
CA GLY A 119 -2.27 -8.22 6.88
C GLY A 119 -2.67 -7.79 8.29
N LEU A 120 -3.17 -6.56 8.42
CA LEU A 120 -3.74 -6.09 9.68
C LEU A 120 -5.04 -6.83 9.97
N ASP A 121 -5.16 -7.39 11.18
CA ASP A 121 -6.38 -7.99 11.72
C ASP A 121 -6.62 -7.43 13.13
N THR A 122 -7.67 -6.66 13.31
CA THR A 122 -8.01 -6.03 14.61
C THR A 122 -8.61 -7.02 15.61
N GLN A 123 -9.02 -8.20 15.14
CA GLN A 123 -9.62 -9.28 15.93
C GLN A 123 -8.69 -10.49 16.05
N LEU A 124 -7.38 -10.27 15.87
CA LEU A 124 -6.34 -11.28 15.94
C LEU A 124 -6.41 -12.09 17.24
N THR A 125 -6.27 -13.41 17.12
CA THR A 125 -6.19 -14.33 18.26
C THR A 125 -4.90 -15.13 18.23
N TYR A 126 -4.51 -15.67 19.39
CA TYR A 126 -3.37 -16.58 19.49
C TYR A 126 -3.54 -17.85 18.63
N GLU A 127 -4.77 -18.34 18.49
CA GLU A 127 -5.07 -19.51 17.66
C GLU A 127 -4.77 -19.23 16.18
N MET A 128 -5.17 -18.05 15.68
CA MET A 128 -4.85 -17.66 14.31
C MET A 128 -3.34 -17.63 14.05
N LEU A 129 -2.58 -17.06 14.99
CA LEU A 129 -1.11 -17.06 14.92
C LEU A 129 -0.52 -18.46 14.97
N SER A 130 -1.10 -19.36 15.76
CA SER A 130 -0.67 -20.77 15.87
C SER A 130 -0.89 -21.51 14.55
N VAL A 131 -2.07 -21.38 13.94
CA VAL A 131 -2.39 -21.96 12.63
C VAL A 131 -1.43 -21.44 11.55
N ALA A 132 -1.24 -20.11 11.46
CA ALA A 132 -0.29 -19.52 10.51
C ALA A 132 1.14 -20.03 10.73
N THR A 133 1.61 -20.08 11.98
CA THR A 133 2.95 -20.57 12.33
C THR A 133 3.15 -22.01 11.85
N LEU A 134 2.19 -22.88 12.11
CA LEU A 134 2.24 -24.29 11.70
C LEU A 134 2.21 -24.44 10.17
N ALA A 135 1.35 -23.69 9.48
CA ALA A 135 1.26 -23.71 8.02
C ALA A 135 2.55 -23.21 7.36
N ILE A 136 3.16 -22.13 7.87
CA ILE A 136 4.46 -21.63 7.39
C ILE A 136 5.55 -22.69 7.62
N ALA A 137 5.59 -23.31 8.80
CA ALA A 137 6.57 -24.36 9.11
C ALA A 137 6.45 -25.60 8.19
N LYS A 138 5.25 -25.89 7.66
CA LYS A 138 5.01 -26.93 6.66
C LYS A 138 5.37 -26.53 5.23
N GLY A 139 5.78 -25.28 4.99
CA GLY A 139 6.29 -24.81 3.71
C GLY A 139 5.31 -23.96 2.89
N ALA A 140 4.21 -23.48 3.48
CA ALA A 140 3.36 -22.48 2.84
C ALA A 140 4.18 -21.22 2.52
N LEU A 141 3.91 -20.57 1.38
CA LEU A 141 4.57 -19.31 1.04
C LEU A 141 4.07 -18.20 1.95
N PHE A 142 4.96 -17.67 2.79
CA PHE A 142 4.64 -16.62 3.75
C PHE A 142 4.67 -15.23 3.10
N ILE A 143 3.53 -14.55 3.08
CA ILE A 143 3.34 -13.22 2.48
C ILE A 143 2.86 -12.25 3.57
N GLY A 144 3.53 -11.10 3.67
CA GLY A 144 3.05 -9.94 4.43
C GLY A 144 2.51 -8.88 3.48
N THR A 145 1.29 -8.40 3.69
CA THR A 145 0.67 -7.45 2.73
C THR A 145 1.42 -6.13 2.65
N ASN A 146 1.92 -5.62 3.78
CA ASN A 146 2.68 -4.39 3.88
C ASN A 146 3.59 -4.40 5.11
N PRO A 147 4.75 -3.72 5.07
CA PRO A 147 5.74 -3.75 6.15
C PRO A 147 5.46 -2.74 7.28
N ASP A 148 4.36 -1.98 7.21
CA ASP A 148 4.07 -0.89 8.13
C ASP A 148 3.93 -1.43 9.57
N LEU A 149 4.86 -1.03 10.44
CA LEU A 149 4.90 -1.49 11.83
C LEU A 149 3.76 -0.89 12.65
N ASN A 150 3.28 0.29 12.27
CA ASN A 150 2.26 1.03 12.99
C ASN A 150 1.14 1.51 12.06
N ILE A 151 -0.06 1.64 12.62
CA ILE A 151 -1.19 2.31 11.99
C ILE A 151 -1.63 3.49 12.86
N PRO A 152 -1.71 4.72 12.31
CA PRO A 152 -2.26 5.86 13.02
C PRO A 152 -3.77 5.68 13.29
N THR A 153 -4.21 5.96 14.52
CA THR A 153 -5.62 5.96 14.91
C THR A 153 -5.91 7.13 15.84
N GLU A 154 -7.19 7.40 16.13
CA GLU A 154 -7.60 8.40 17.15
C GLU A 154 -7.03 8.08 18.55
N ARG A 155 -6.69 6.82 18.83
CA ARG A 155 -6.09 6.38 20.09
C ARG A 155 -4.56 6.54 20.14
N GLY A 156 -3.95 6.94 19.02
CA GLY A 156 -2.50 6.98 18.83
C GLY A 156 -2.01 5.93 17.82
N LEU A 157 -0.69 5.68 17.82
CA LEU A 157 -0.04 4.70 16.97
C LEU A 157 -0.30 3.28 17.50
N MET A 158 -1.09 2.50 16.77
CA MET A 158 -1.40 1.12 17.07
C MET A 158 -0.50 0.16 16.27
N PRO A 159 -0.36 -1.12 16.64
CA PRO A 159 0.35 -2.10 15.83
C PRO A 159 -0.26 -2.23 14.42
N GLY A 160 0.58 -2.17 13.40
CA GLY A 160 0.24 -2.38 12.00
C GLY A 160 0.45 -3.82 11.53
N ALA A 161 0.20 -4.07 10.24
CA ALA A 161 0.41 -5.38 9.62
C ALA A 161 1.84 -5.90 9.81
N GLY A 162 2.84 -5.03 9.64
CA GLY A 162 4.26 -5.38 9.80
C GLY A 162 4.59 -5.92 11.19
N SER A 163 3.89 -5.47 12.23
CA SER A 163 4.08 -5.97 13.60
C SER A 163 3.53 -7.41 13.77
N LEU A 164 2.39 -7.72 13.16
CA LEU A 164 1.83 -9.07 13.14
C LEU A 164 2.73 -10.02 12.34
N VAL A 165 3.24 -9.55 11.20
CA VAL A 165 4.17 -10.30 10.36
C VAL A 165 5.48 -10.57 11.11
N ALA A 166 6.03 -9.58 11.82
CA ALA A 166 7.26 -9.74 12.60
C ALA A 166 7.15 -10.79 13.72
N LEU A 167 5.96 -10.92 14.33
CA LEU A 167 5.68 -11.99 15.30
C LEU A 167 5.83 -13.36 14.65
N LEU A 168 5.21 -13.57 13.48
CA LEU A 168 5.27 -14.84 12.76
C LEU A 168 6.67 -15.12 12.19
N GLU A 169 7.37 -14.09 11.69
CA GLU A 169 8.79 -14.22 11.28
C GLU A 169 9.64 -14.70 12.46
N SER A 170 9.43 -14.14 13.66
CA SER A 170 10.16 -14.55 14.86
C SER A 170 9.84 -15.98 15.28
N ALA A 171 8.57 -16.37 15.23
CA ALA A 171 8.11 -17.70 15.62
C ALA A 171 8.56 -18.80 14.64
N THR A 172 8.62 -18.48 13.35
CA THR A 172 8.93 -19.46 12.28
C THR A 172 10.38 -19.42 11.81
N ARG A 173 11.10 -18.31 12.06
CA ARG A 173 12.39 -17.95 11.44
C ARG A 173 12.35 -17.87 9.92
N VAL A 174 11.16 -17.74 9.33
CA VAL A 174 10.94 -17.59 7.90
C VAL A 174 10.64 -16.13 7.60
N LYS A 175 11.43 -15.54 6.70
CA LYS A 175 11.18 -14.17 6.26
C LYS A 175 9.94 -14.12 5.34
N PRO A 176 9.03 -13.16 5.55
CA PRO A 176 7.91 -12.96 4.65
C PRO A 176 8.39 -12.39 3.31
N VAL A 177 7.58 -12.58 2.27
CA VAL A 177 7.61 -11.72 1.10
C VAL A 177 6.67 -10.55 1.37
N PHE A 178 7.21 -9.34 1.49
CA PHE A 178 6.39 -8.13 1.62
C PHE A 178 5.95 -7.60 0.26
N ILE A 179 4.67 -7.28 0.14
CA ILE A 179 4.05 -6.84 -1.12
C ILE A 179 4.03 -5.32 -1.25
N GLY A 180 3.45 -4.65 -0.25
CA GLY A 180 3.21 -3.20 -0.24
C GLY A 180 4.48 -2.36 -0.21
N LYS A 181 4.31 -1.04 -0.36
CA LYS A 181 5.37 -0.03 -0.37
C LYS A 181 6.22 -0.16 0.91
N PRO A 182 7.56 -0.03 0.83
CA PRO A 182 8.37 0.37 -0.32
C PRO A 182 8.77 -0.75 -1.31
N ASN A 183 8.21 -1.96 -1.17
CA ASN A 183 8.70 -3.13 -1.91
C ASN A 183 8.38 -3.07 -3.41
N ALA A 184 9.25 -3.71 -4.20
CA ALA A 184 9.16 -3.70 -5.66
C ALA A 184 7.88 -4.33 -6.22
N ILE A 185 7.25 -5.27 -5.52
CA ILE A 185 6.10 -6.02 -6.07
C ILE A 185 4.94 -5.09 -6.39
N ILE A 186 4.49 -4.27 -5.43
CA ILE A 186 3.41 -3.31 -5.68
C ILE A 186 3.83 -2.23 -6.69
N MET A 187 5.09 -1.76 -6.62
CA MET A 187 5.57 -0.69 -7.50
C MET A 187 5.63 -1.16 -8.96
N ASN A 188 6.09 -2.38 -9.21
CA ASN A 188 6.20 -2.94 -10.54
C ASN A 188 4.82 -3.11 -11.19
N LYS A 189 3.86 -3.67 -10.45
CA LYS A 189 2.49 -3.83 -10.94
C LYS A 189 1.78 -2.49 -11.13
N ALA A 190 1.99 -1.54 -10.21
CA ALA A 190 1.46 -0.19 -10.34
C ALA A 190 1.96 0.50 -11.62
N LEU A 191 3.24 0.39 -11.93
CA LEU A 191 3.82 0.92 -13.17
C LEU A 191 3.32 0.21 -14.43
N GLU A 192 3.12 -1.11 -14.36
CA GLU A 192 2.54 -1.90 -15.45
C GLU A 192 1.13 -1.42 -15.79
N ILE A 193 0.29 -1.21 -14.77
CA ILE A 193 -1.08 -0.68 -14.93
C ILE A 193 -1.06 0.77 -15.44
N LEU A 194 -0.16 1.60 -14.90
CA LEU A 194 -0.02 3.00 -15.30
C LEU A 194 0.46 3.15 -16.75
N GLY A 195 1.18 2.15 -17.28
CA GLY A 195 1.58 2.09 -18.69
C GLY A 195 2.71 3.05 -19.07
N VAL A 196 3.51 3.50 -18.09
CA VAL A 196 4.65 4.42 -18.30
C VAL A 196 5.97 3.80 -17.88
N LYS A 197 7.08 4.31 -18.41
CA LYS A 197 8.41 3.89 -17.97
C LYS A 197 8.70 4.46 -16.57
N ARG A 198 9.48 3.73 -15.76
CA ARG A 198 9.97 4.19 -14.44
C ARG A 198 10.56 5.60 -14.49
N SER A 199 11.42 5.86 -15.46
CA SER A 199 12.10 7.15 -15.66
C SER A 199 11.16 8.30 -16.06
N GLU A 200 9.90 7.99 -16.38
CA GLU A 200 8.87 8.96 -16.75
C GLU A 200 7.79 9.07 -15.66
N ALA A 201 7.90 8.29 -14.58
CA ALA A 201 6.97 8.27 -13.47
C ALA A 201 7.53 8.99 -12.24
N ILE A 202 6.64 9.47 -11.39
CA ILE A 202 6.97 10.03 -10.07
C ILE A 202 6.06 9.43 -8.99
N MET A 203 6.66 9.07 -7.86
CA MET A 203 5.98 8.63 -6.65
C MET A 203 5.74 9.84 -5.74
N VAL A 204 4.48 10.13 -5.47
CA VAL A 204 4.01 11.24 -4.64
C VAL A 204 3.49 10.67 -3.33
N GLY A 205 4.00 11.15 -2.20
CA GLY A 205 3.53 10.71 -0.90
C GLY A 205 4.02 11.57 0.25
N ASP A 206 3.55 11.28 1.46
CA ASP A 206 3.90 11.98 2.69
C ASP A 206 4.75 11.15 3.66
N ASN A 207 4.89 9.84 3.39
CA ASN A 207 5.61 8.94 4.26
C ASN A 207 6.96 8.55 3.63
N TYR A 208 8.05 8.99 4.28
CA TYR A 208 9.41 8.72 3.81
C TYR A 208 9.70 7.24 3.69
N LEU A 209 9.36 6.46 4.72
CA LEU A 209 9.73 5.05 4.82
C LEU A 209 8.98 4.16 3.82
N THR A 210 7.81 4.59 3.36
CA THR A 210 7.01 3.85 2.38
C THR A 210 7.07 4.48 1.00
N ASP A 211 6.68 5.74 0.84
CA ASP A 211 6.47 6.34 -0.48
C ASP A 211 7.79 6.79 -1.11
N ILE A 212 8.59 7.52 -0.34
CA ILE A 212 9.86 8.04 -0.85
C ILE A 212 10.86 6.90 -1.01
N MET A 213 10.95 6.01 -0.01
CA MET A 213 11.76 4.80 -0.15
C MET A 213 11.23 3.87 -1.25
N ALA A 214 9.91 3.86 -1.56
CA ALA A 214 9.42 3.14 -2.73
C ALA A 214 10.03 3.71 -4.02
N GLY A 215 10.05 5.04 -4.18
CA GLY A 215 10.67 5.64 -5.36
C GLY A 215 12.17 5.38 -5.43
N ILE A 216 12.90 5.67 -4.35
CA ILE A 216 14.35 5.50 -4.27
C ILE A 216 14.78 4.04 -4.52
N GLN A 217 14.11 3.06 -3.90
CA GLN A 217 14.49 1.65 -4.04
C GLN A 217 14.10 1.04 -5.39
N ASN A 218 13.23 1.69 -6.14
CA ASN A 218 12.67 1.16 -7.38
C ASN A 218 12.96 2.04 -8.61
N ASP A 219 13.92 2.97 -8.50
CA ASP A 219 14.36 3.91 -9.54
C ASP A 219 13.21 4.73 -10.15
N VAL A 220 12.33 5.25 -9.29
CA VAL A 220 11.23 6.17 -9.66
C VAL A 220 11.46 7.50 -8.92
N ALA A 221 11.27 8.62 -9.61
CA ALA A 221 11.41 9.94 -9.01
C ALA A 221 10.44 10.11 -7.83
N THR A 222 10.76 11.00 -6.90
CA THR A 222 10.03 11.15 -5.63
C THR A 222 9.62 12.59 -5.34
N LEU A 223 8.35 12.76 -4.97
CA LEU A 223 7.83 14.01 -4.42
C LEU A 223 7.30 13.74 -3.01
N LEU A 224 7.98 14.32 -2.02
CA LEU A 224 7.53 14.33 -0.64
C LEU A 224 6.66 15.56 -0.38
N VAL A 225 5.42 15.34 0.06
CA VAL A 225 4.57 16.39 0.61
C VAL A 225 4.48 16.27 2.13
N THR A 226 4.80 17.35 2.86
CA THR A 226 4.91 17.30 4.34
C THR A 226 3.57 17.51 5.05
N THR A 227 2.47 17.00 4.49
CA THR A 227 1.11 17.12 5.03
C THR A 227 0.74 16.00 6.01
N GLY A 228 1.42 14.85 5.91
CA GLY A 228 1.08 13.63 6.62
C GLY A 228 2.11 13.18 7.65
N PHE A 229 2.67 11.99 7.45
CA PHE A 229 3.51 11.25 8.39
C PHE A 229 4.86 11.95 8.61
N THR A 230 5.63 12.16 7.55
CA THR A 230 6.94 12.84 7.62
C THR A 230 6.74 14.32 7.85
N LYS A 231 7.32 14.84 8.93
CA LYS A 231 7.20 16.25 9.30
C LYS A 231 8.25 17.11 8.60
N PRO A 232 7.95 18.41 8.33
CA PRO A 232 8.92 19.32 7.73
C PRO A 232 10.27 19.36 8.45
N GLU A 233 10.27 19.30 9.77
CA GLU A 233 11.47 19.30 10.62
C GLU A 233 12.33 18.03 10.49
N GLU A 234 11.78 16.93 9.98
CA GLU A 234 12.51 15.68 9.74
C GLU A 234 13.23 15.68 8.38
N VAL A 235 12.78 16.51 7.43
CA VAL A 235 13.32 16.54 6.06
C VAL A 235 14.84 16.76 6.02
N PRO A 236 15.43 17.73 6.75
CA PRO A 236 16.87 17.99 6.67
C PRO A 236 17.76 16.83 7.14
N SER A 237 17.22 15.92 7.95
CA SER A 237 17.95 14.77 8.51
C SER A 237 17.69 13.45 7.78
N LEU A 238 16.89 13.46 6.71
CA LEU A 238 16.62 12.26 5.91
C LEU A 238 17.93 11.72 5.31
N PRO A 239 18.20 10.40 5.42
CA PRO A 239 19.45 9.80 4.93
C PRO A 239 19.68 9.98 3.43
N VAL A 240 18.60 9.88 2.66
CA VAL A 240 18.56 10.15 1.21
C VAL A 240 17.42 11.12 0.98
N GLN A 241 17.70 12.26 0.36
CA GLN A 241 16.69 13.28 0.10
C GLN A 241 15.74 12.85 -1.02
N PRO A 242 14.43 13.14 -0.91
CA PRO A 242 13.53 13.07 -2.05
C PRO A 242 13.99 13.99 -3.18
N ASP A 243 13.60 13.70 -4.42
CA ASP A 243 13.91 14.58 -5.57
C ASP A 243 13.24 15.95 -5.43
N TYR A 244 12.03 15.97 -4.85
CA TYR A 244 11.28 17.18 -4.56
C TYR A 244 10.63 17.10 -3.18
N VAL A 245 10.58 18.24 -2.49
CA VAL A 245 9.88 18.41 -1.22
C VAL A 245 8.97 19.63 -1.31
N MET A 246 7.72 19.49 -0.91
CA MET A 246 6.72 20.56 -0.94
C MET A 246 5.89 20.59 0.34
N ALA A 247 5.44 21.79 0.73
CA ALA A 247 4.50 21.94 1.83
C ALA A 247 3.05 21.73 1.36
N SER A 248 2.75 22.07 0.11
CA SER A 248 1.45 21.89 -0.53
C SER A 248 1.59 21.34 -1.96
N LEU A 249 0.68 20.44 -2.34
CA LEU A 249 0.57 19.97 -3.73
C LEU A 249 0.18 21.08 -4.73
N ASP A 250 -0.31 22.23 -4.27
CA ASP A 250 -0.57 23.40 -5.12
C ASP A 250 0.72 24.01 -5.69
N GLU A 251 1.87 23.77 -5.05
CA GLU A 251 3.18 24.26 -5.51
C GLU A 251 3.73 23.46 -6.69
N TRP A 252 3.15 22.28 -6.97
CA TRP A 252 3.60 21.41 -8.05
C TRP A 252 3.01 21.83 -9.40
N GLU A 253 3.88 22.16 -10.35
CA GLU A 253 3.53 22.41 -11.75
C GLU A 253 3.61 21.08 -12.54
N LEU A 254 2.50 20.72 -13.21
CA LEU A 254 2.37 19.46 -13.96
C LEU A 254 3.18 19.45 -15.25
#